data_AF-A0A4Y2KB42-F1
#
_entry.id   AF-A0A4Y2KB42-F1
#
_cell.length_a   1.000
_cell.length_b   1.000
_cell.length_c   1.000
_cell.angle_alpha   90.00
_cell.angle_beta   90.00
_cell.angle_gamma   90.00
#
_symmetry.space_group_name_H-M   'P 1'
#
loop_
_entity.id
_entity.type
_entity.pdbx_description
1 polymer ?
#
loop_
_entity_poly.entity_id
_entity_poly.type
_entity_poly.pdbx_seq_one_letter_code
_entity_poly.pdbx_strand_id
1 'polypeptide(L)'
;MASDEAKESIRQQIWSYLESNDIARFPRPVYNRIPNFEGAEKACSKVKELHEYQNAEVIKINPDSPQKHIRFLTLEDNKILLVSTPRLRDGLLNRIIPPENADKHILQICATSEVILYFGVII
;
A
#
# COMPACT_ATOMS: atom_id res chain seq x y z
N MET A 1 -21.75 -7.31 17.09
CA MET A 1 -20.83 -6.39 16.39
C MET A 1 -20.18 -5.50 17.44
N ALA A 2 -18.87 -5.27 17.39
CA ALA A 2 -18.22 -4.32 18.32
C ALA A 2 -18.74 -2.89 18.08
N SER A 3 -18.99 -2.13 19.15
CA SER A 3 -19.39 -0.72 19.06
C SER A 3 -18.28 0.12 18.42
N ASP A 4 -18.64 1.27 17.84
CA ASP A 4 -17.66 2.17 17.25
C ASP A 4 -16.66 2.70 18.29
N GLU A 5 -17.10 2.87 19.54
CA GLU A 5 -16.27 3.21 20.69
C GLU A 5 -15.21 2.13 20.98
N ALA A 6 -15.58 0.85 20.91
CA ALA A 6 -14.63 -0.24 21.13
C ALA A 6 -13.57 -0.32 20.01
N LYS A 7 -13.98 -0.12 18.74
CA LYS A 7 -13.05 -0.08 17.61
C LYS A 7 -12.09 1.10 17.73
N GLU A 8 -12.61 2.27 18.12
CA GLU A 8 -11.79 3.47 18.27
C GLU A 8 -10.79 3.33 19.43
N SER A 9 -11.22 2.77 20.56
CA SER A 9 -10.32 2.47 21.68
C SER A 9 -9.15 1.58 21.26
N ILE A 10 -9.41 0.54 20.46
CA ILE A 10 -8.34 -0.34 19.93
C ILE A 10 -7.40 0.43 18.98
N ARG A 11 -7.94 1.27 18.08
CA ARG A 11 -7.09 2.07 17.19
C ARG A 11 -6.16 3.00 17.98
N GLN A 12 -6.71 3.69 18.98
CA GLN A 12 -5.93 4.57 19.86
C GLN A 12 -4.83 3.80 20.58
N GLN A 13 -5.16 2.65 21.17
CA GLN A 13 -4.17 1.79 21.84
C GLN A 13 -3.04 1.37 20.92
N ILE A 14 -3.36 0.90 19.70
CA ILE A 14 -2.34 0.45 18.73
C ILE A 14 -1.53 1.62 18.20
N TRP A 15 -2.15 2.74 17.85
CA TRP A 15 -1.43 3.93 17.39
C TRP A 15 -0.48 4.46 18.46
N SER A 16 -0.94 4.59 19.71
CA SER A 16 -0.08 5.01 20.83
C SER A 16 1.05 4.02 21.07
N TYR A 17 0.79 2.71 21.01
CA TYR A 17 1.83 1.70 21.15
C TYR A 17 2.92 1.84 20.07
N LEU A 18 2.54 2.02 18.80
CA LEU A 18 3.49 2.19 17.71
C LEU A 18 4.35 3.45 17.86
N GLU A 19 3.74 4.57 18.29
CA GLU A 19 4.44 5.83 18.50
C GLU A 19 5.37 5.79 19.72
N SER A 20 4.89 5.27 20.86
CA SER A 20 5.64 5.24 22.12
C SER A 20 6.80 4.25 22.12
N ASN A 21 6.76 3.23 21.25
CA ASN A 21 7.83 2.24 21.12
C ASN A 21 8.73 2.49 19.89
N ASP A 22 8.58 3.65 19.22
CA ASP A 22 9.34 4.02 18.02
C ASP A 22 9.28 2.98 16.88
N ILE A 23 8.16 2.27 16.79
CA ILE A 23 7.88 1.30 15.72
C ILE A 23 7.29 2.01 14.50
N ALA A 24 6.61 3.13 14.72
CA ALA A 24 6.00 3.94 13.67
C ALA A 24 7.05 4.55 12.73
N ARG A 25 6.86 4.36 11.41
CA ARG A 25 7.67 5.00 10.37
C ARG A 25 6.94 6.18 9.77
N PHE A 26 7.68 7.06 9.09
CA PHE A 26 7.07 8.15 8.33
C PHE A 26 6.01 7.58 7.35
N PRO A 27 4.81 8.18 7.26
CA PRO A 27 4.43 9.47 7.84
C PRO A 27 3.89 9.38 9.28
N ARG A 28 4.51 10.15 10.18
CA ARG A 28 4.12 10.30 11.60
C ARG A 28 3.37 11.63 11.84
N PRO A 29 2.53 11.72 12.88
CA PRO A 29 2.08 10.59 13.70
C PRO A 29 1.09 9.68 12.96
N VAL A 30 0.92 8.45 13.43
CA VAL A 30 0.05 7.43 12.79
C VAL A 30 -1.42 7.52 13.18
N TYR A 31 -1.79 8.43 14.09
CA TYR A 31 -3.19 8.64 14.48
C TYR A 31 -4.08 8.96 13.27
N ASN A 32 -5.27 8.37 13.23
CA ASN A 32 -6.28 8.57 12.18
C ASN A 32 -5.83 8.16 10.77
N ARG A 33 -4.87 7.25 10.65
CA ARG A 33 -4.41 6.69 9.36
C ARG A 33 -4.00 5.23 9.46
N ILE A 34 -3.76 4.62 8.30
CA ILE A 34 -3.10 3.32 8.22
C ILE A 34 -1.62 3.52 8.59
N PRO A 35 -1.14 2.91 9.70
CA PRO A 35 0.19 3.16 10.21
C PRO A 35 1.26 2.56 9.28
N ASN A 36 2.31 3.31 9.00
CA ASN A 36 3.56 2.74 8.51
C ASN A 36 4.41 2.29 9.71
N PHE A 37 5.15 1.19 9.57
CA PHE A 37 5.80 0.55 10.71
C PHE A 37 7.10 -0.17 10.33
N GLU A 38 7.98 -0.35 11.30
CA GLU A 38 9.19 -1.16 11.18
C GLU A 38 8.82 -2.61 10.86
N GLY A 39 9.34 -3.12 9.73
CA GLY A 39 9.01 -4.46 9.22
C GLY A 39 7.89 -4.51 8.20
N ALA A 40 7.36 -3.37 7.72
CA ALA A 40 6.36 -3.33 6.66
C ALA A 40 6.82 -4.05 5.38
N GLU A 41 8.09 -3.90 4.98
CA GLU A 41 8.68 -4.59 3.83
C GLU A 41 8.69 -6.11 4.04
N LYS A 42 9.08 -6.58 5.23
CA LYS A 42 9.06 -8.02 5.58
C LYS A 42 7.64 -8.58 5.56
N ALA A 43 6.66 -7.82 6.04
CA ALA A 43 5.26 -8.21 5.96
C ALA A 43 4.79 -8.32 4.49
N CYS A 44 5.19 -7.38 3.64
CA CYS A 44 4.93 -7.43 2.19
C CYS A 44 5.57 -8.65 1.53
N SER A 45 6.81 -9.02 1.88
CA SER A 45 7.46 -10.22 1.33
C SER A 45 6.67 -11.49 1.65
N LYS A 46 6.09 -11.61 2.85
CA LYS A 46 5.20 -12.74 3.20
C LYS A 46 3.93 -12.80 2.35
N VAL A 47 3.39 -11.65 1.92
CA VAL A 47 2.22 -11.64 1.02
C VAL A 47 2.59 -12.26 -0.33
N LYS A 48 3.80 -12.00 -0.84
CA LYS A 48 4.30 -12.58 -2.09
C LYS A 48 4.45 -14.11 -2.04
N GLU A 49 4.62 -14.68 -0.84
CA GLU A 49 4.71 -16.13 -0.62
C GLU A 49 3.34 -16.83 -0.66
N LEU A 50 2.24 -16.10 -0.57
CA LEU A 50 0.89 -16.67 -0.59
C LEU A 50 0.56 -17.26 -1.97
N HIS A 51 -0.11 -18.41 -1.98
CA HIS A 51 -0.53 -19.08 -3.21
C HIS A 51 -1.47 -18.20 -4.04
N GLU A 52 -2.37 -17.47 -3.37
CA GLU A 52 -3.30 -16.51 -3.98
C GLU A 52 -2.56 -15.40 -4.72
N TYR A 53 -1.47 -14.88 -4.14
CA TYR A 53 -0.65 -13.87 -4.79
C TYR A 53 0.08 -14.44 -6.01
N GLN A 54 0.67 -15.62 -5.87
CA GLN A 54 1.45 -16.26 -6.93
C GLN A 54 0.59 -16.52 -8.17
N ASN A 55 -0.63 -17.02 -7.98
CA ASN A 55 -1.55 -17.34 -9.08
C ASN A 55 -2.31 -16.13 -9.65
N ALA A 56 -2.44 -15.04 -8.89
CA ALA A 56 -3.19 -13.88 -9.37
C ALA A 56 -2.44 -13.14 -10.49
N GLU A 57 -3.12 -12.86 -11.59
CA GLU A 57 -2.61 -11.98 -12.66
C GLU A 57 -2.88 -10.50 -12.36
N VAL A 58 -3.95 -10.21 -11.61
CA VAL A 58 -4.42 -8.87 -11.27
C VAL A 58 -4.49 -8.74 -9.75
N ILE A 59 -3.86 -7.70 -9.20
CA ILE A 59 -3.80 -7.47 -7.76
C ILE A 59 -4.19 -6.03 -7.45
N LYS A 60 -5.13 -5.85 -6.53
CA LYS A 60 -5.54 -4.54 -6.02
C LYS A 60 -4.83 -4.25 -4.71
N ILE A 61 -4.10 -3.14 -4.64
CA ILE A 61 -3.34 -2.71 -3.45
C ILE A 61 -3.65 -1.23 -3.18
N ASN A 62 -3.84 -0.84 -1.93
CA ASN A 62 -4.12 0.56 -1.57
C ASN A 62 -2.87 1.43 -1.70
N PRO A 63 -3.01 2.78 -1.79
CA PRO A 63 -1.88 3.69 -1.92
C PRO A 63 -1.07 3.89 -0.62
N ASP A 64 -1.51 3.39 0.52
CA ASP A 64 -0.89 3.64 1.84
C ASP A 64 0.59 3.25 1.87
N SER A 65 1.39 4.01 2.62
CA SER A 65 2.85 3.84 2.74
C SER A 65 3.32 2.42 3.12
N PRO A 66 2.72 1.70 4.11
CA PRO A 66 3.18 0.35 4.44
C PRO A 66 2.99 -0.66 3.30
N GLN A 67 2.15 -0.36 2.31
CA GLN A 67 1.90 -1.24 1.16
C GLN A 67 2.78 -0.92 -0.06
N LYS A 68 3.67 0.08 0.03
CA LYS A 68 4.56 0.47 -1.09
C LYS A 68 5.39 -0.70 -1.60
N HIS A 69 5.93 -1.52 -0.70
CA HIS A 69 6.79 -2.63 -1.11
C HIS A 69 6.03 -3.71 -1.88
N ILE A 70 4.82 -4.09 -1.47
CA ILE A 70 4.04 -5.09 -2.21
C ILE A 70 3.53 -4.54 -3.56
N ARG A 71 3.28 -3.23 -3.68
CA ARG A 71 3.04 -2.59 -5.00
C ARG A 71 4.26 -2.74 -5.92
N PHE A 72 5.46 -2.46 -5.40
CA PHE A 72 6.71 -2.65 -6.15
C PHE A 72 6.90 -4.12 -6.58
N LEU A 73 6.74 -5.07 -5.66
CA LEU A 73 6.88 -6.50 -5.96
C LEU A 73 5.89 -6.96 -7.04
N THR A 74 4.66 -6.44 -7.01
CA THR A 74 3.62 -6.75 -8.01
C THR A 74 4.02 -6.29 -9.41
N LEU A 75 4.64 -5.10 -9.51
CA LEU A 75 5.17 -4.62 -10.78
C LEU A 75 6.42 -5.41 -11.21
N GLU A 76 7.32 -5.72 -10.28
CA GLU A 76 8.53 -6.53 -10.54
C GLU A 76 8.18 -7.94 -11.06
N ASP A 77 7.08 -8.51 -10.57
CA ASP A 77 6.56 -9.82 -11.00
C ASP A 77 5.71 -9.75 -12.29
N ASN A 78 5.69 -8.60 -12.97
CA ASN A 78 4.92 -8.36 -14.20
C ASN A 78 3.41 -8.62 -14.08
N LYS A 79 2.84 -8.41 -12.89
CA LYS A 79 1.40 -8.53 -12.64
C LYS A 79 0.69 -7.19 -12.86
N ILE A 80 -0.62 -7.24 -13.12
CA ILE A 80 -1.43 -6.03 -13.26
C ILE A 80 -1.71 -5.46 -11.86
N LEU A 81 -1.19 -4.26 -11.60
CA LEU A 81 -1.42 -3.54 -10.35
C LEU A 81 -2.59 -2.55 -10.50
N LEU A 82 -3.60 -2.72 -9.65
CA LEU A 82 -4.70 -1.78 -9.47
C LEU A 82 -4.56 -1.03 -8.15
N VAL A 83 -4.72 0.29 -8.16
CA VAL A 83 -4.63 1.14 -6.97
C VAL A 83 -5.85 2.04 -6.84
N SER A 84 -6.40 2.16 -5.64
CA SER A 84 -7.57 3.03 -5.39
C SER A 84 -7.29 4.49 -5.72
N THR A 85 -8.24 5.15 -6.38
CA THR A 85 -8.17 6.58 -6.71
C THR A 85 -8.09 7.42 -5.42
N PRO A 86 -7.04 8.24 -5.24
CA PRO A 86 -6.96 9.14 -4.10
C PRO A 86 -8.17 10.08 -4.06
N ARG A 87 -8.85 10.13 -2.90
CA ARG A 87 -10.01 11.02 -2.65
C ARG A 87 -11.22 10.79 -3.58
N LEU A 88 -11.26 9.67 -4.31
CA LEU A 88 -12.38 9.26 -5.18
C LEU A 88 -12.87 10.37 -6.13
N ARG A 89 -11.93 11.16 -6.67
CA ARG A 89 -12.28 12.30 -7.55
C ARG A 89 -12.84 11.83 -8.89
N ASP A 90 -12.18 10.86 -9.52
CA ASP A 90 -12.55 10.33 -10.83
C ASP A 90 -12.31 8.81 -10.87
N GLY A 91 -13.38 8.02 -10.98
CA GLY A 91 -13.33 6.55 -10.98
C GLY A 91 -12.90 5.91 -9.65
N LEU A 92 -12.91 4.58 -9.58
CA LEU A 92 -12.62 3.82 -8.35
C LEU A 92 -11.18 3.32 -8.28
N LEU A 93 -10.62 2.90 -9.42
CA LEU A 93 -9.32 2.24 -9.50
C LEU A 93 -8.49 2.81 -10.64
N ASN A 94 -7.18 2.81 -10.45
CA ASN A 94 -6.18 3.13 -11.46
C ASN A 94 -5.37 1.87 -11.74
N ARG A 95 -5.25 1.49 -13.01
CA ARG A 95 -4.22 0.56 -13.45
C ARG A 95 -2.89 1.31 -13.56
N ILE A 96 -1.87 0.83 -12.86
CA ILE A 96 -0.53 1.41 -12.95
C ILE A 96 0.20 0.83 -14.16
N ILE A 97 0.68 1.70 -15.05
CA ILE A 97 1.41 1.33 -16.26
C ILE A 97 2.82 1.94 -16.18
N PRO A 98 3.85 1.14 -15.82
CA PRO A 98 5.24 1.60 -15.91
C PRO A 98 5.64 1.95 -17.35
N PRO A 99 6.61 2.85 -17.56
CA PRO A 99 7.22 3.08 -18.87
C PRO A 99 7.77 1.80 -19.50
N GLU A 100 7.87 1.77 -20.82
CA GLU A 100 8.60 0.72 -21.52
C GLU A 100 10.06 0.64 -21.02
N ASN A 101 10.56 -0.58 -20.83
CA ASN A 101 11.90 -0.86 -20.30
C ASN A 101 12.17 -0.28 -18.90
N ALA A 102 11.14 -0.11 -18.07
CA ALA A 102 11.29 0.30 -16.67
C ALA A 102 12.22 -0.65 -15.90
N ASP A 103 13.32 -0.10 -15.39
CA ASP A 103 14.21 -0.82 -14.48
C ASP A 103 13.64 -0.86 -13.05
N LYS A 104 14.35 -1.53 -12.16
CA LYS A 104 13.96 -1.65 -10.75
C LYS A 104 13.75 -0.31 -10.06
N HIS A 105 14.55 0.71 -10.40
CA HIS A 105 14.43 2.03 -9.80
C HIS A 105 13.14 2.72 -10.25
N ILE A 106 12.82 2.64 -11.55
CA ILE A 106 11.58 3.18 -12.11
C ILE A 106 10.36 2.47 -11.49
N LEU A 107 10.39 1.14 -11.34
CA LEU A 107 9.29 0.40 -10.70
C LEU A 107 9.06 0.83 -9.24
N GLN A 108 10.12 1.14 -8.49
CA GLN A 108 10.00 1.66 -7.12
C GLN A 108 9.32 3.04 -7.09
N ILE A 109 9.55 3.87 -8.11
CA ILE A 109 8.89 5.17 -8.29
C ILE A 109 7.40 4.95 -8.61
N CYS A 110 7.08 4.08 -9.58
CA CYS A 110 5.70 3.71 -9.94
C CYS A 110 4.89 3.15 -8.78
N ALA A 111 5.54 2.51 -7.80
CA ALA A 111 4.90 1.99 -6.60
C ALA A 111 4.55 3.05 -5.54
N THR A 112 4.95 4.31 -5.70
CA THR A 112 4.59 5.39 -4.74
C THR A 112 3.16 5.88 -4.96
N SER A 113 2.57 6.49 -3.93
CA SER A 113 1.21 7.04 -3.99
C SER A 113 1.11 8.31 -4.85
N GLU A 114 2.14 9.13 -4.87
CA GLU A 114 2.19 10.38 -5.64
C GLU A 114 2.16 10.11 -7.15
N VAL A 115 2.77 9.01 -7.55
CA VAL A 115 2.99 8.63 -8.94
C VAL A 115 1.74 8.00 -9.59
N ILE A 116 0.74 7.62 -8.77
CA ILE A 116 -0.56 7.14 -9.26
C ILE A 116 -1.23 8.18 -10.17
N LEU A 117 -1.07 9.48 -9.91
CA LEU A 117 -1.67 10.53 -10.74
C LEU A 117 -1.01 10.64 -12.13
N TYR A 118 0.22 10.15 -12.28
CA TYR A 118 1.00 10.28 -13.51
C TYR A 118 0.98 9.00 -14.37
N PHE A 119 0.93 7.83 -13.73
CA PHE A 119 0.98 6.52 -14.42
C PHE A 119 -0.28 5.68 -14.22
N GLY A 120 -1.26 6.21 -13.48
CA GLY A 120 -2.55 5.60 -13.31
C GLY A 120 -3.45 5.89 -14.50
N VAL A 121 -4.02 4.83 -15.07
CA VAL A 121 -5.13 4.92 -16.01
C VAL A 121 -6.39 4.47 -15.28
N ILE A 122 -7.39 5.36 -15.19
CA ILE A 122 -8.67 5.06 -14.56
C ILE A 122 -9.37 3.95 -15.36
N ILE A 123 -9.88 2.94 -14.65
CA ILE A 123 -10.66 1.83 -15.21
C ILE A 123 -12.02 1.69 -14.51
#